data_AF-A0A1R0KVL4-F1
#
_entry.id   AF-A0A1R0KVL4-F1
#
_cell.length_a   1.000
_cell.length_b   1.000
_cell.length_c   1.000
_cell.angle_alpha   90.00
_cell.angle_beta   90.00
_cell.angle_gamma   90.00
#
_symmetry.space_group_name_H-M   'P 1'
#
loop_
_entity.id
_entity.type
_entity.pdbx_description
1 polymer ?
#
loop_
_entity_poly.entity_id
_entity_poly.type
_entity_poly.pdbx_seq_one_letter_code
_entity_poly.pdbx_strand_id
1 'polypeptide(L)'
;MPFALDGVTYEIDLSDDNAGALREELERFIDASRRVGGRKVKVATGQSTVAGGTAKPTDRERNQQVRAWASANGYAIAERGRIPNEIYEAFDNAESAPEPVAEEAPAKRKRAPRKKS
;
A
#
# COMPACT_ATOMS: atom_id res chain seq x y z
N MET A 1 21.39 4.08 2.59
CA MET A 1 20.33 3.26 3.23
C MET A 1 19.95 3.90 4.56
N PRO A 2 18.69 4.29 4.77
CA PRO A 2 18.27 4.90 6.03
C PRO A 2 18.04 3.87 7.13
N PHE A 3 18.43 4.19 8.36
CA PHE A 3 18.11 3.44 9.59
C PHE A 3 17.83 4.42 10.74
N ALA A 4 17.27 3.93 11.85
CA ALA A 4 16.99 4.77 13.01
C ALA A 4 17.37 4.07 14.31
N LEU A 5 17.85 4.87 15.27
CA LEU A 5 18.15 4.45 16.64
C LEU A 5 17.69 5.57 17.58
N ASP A 6 16.92 5.22 18.61
CA ASP A 6 16.43 6.16 19.63
C ASP A 6 15.72 7.40 19.07
N GLY A 7 14.99 7.23 17.96
CA GLY A 7 14.24 8.31 17.30
C GLY A 7 15.06 9.20 16.39
N VAL A 8 16.37 8.98 16.28
CA VAL A 8 17.25 9.70 15.34
C VAL A 8 17.39 8.88 14.06
N THR A 9 17.29 9.54 12.92
CA THR A 9 17.45 8.92 11.59
C THR A 9 18.85 9.15 11.07
N TYR A 10 19.49 8.08 10.60
CA TYR A 10 20.82 8.07 10.02
C TYR A 10 20.75 7.49 8.61
N GLU A 11 21.74 7.84 7.80
CA GLU A 11 21.96 7.24 6.50
C GLU A 11 23.38 6.67 6.42
N ILE A 12 23.48 5.44 5.93
CA ILE A 12 24.76 4.77 5.70
C ILE A 12 24.86 4.28 4.25
N ASP A 13 26.04 4.43 3.66
CA ASP A 13 26.35 3.76 2.40
C ASP A 13 26.79 2.33 2.67
N LEU A 14 26.05 1.38 2.11
CA LEU A 14 26.30 -0.05 2.27
C LEU A 14 26.99 -0.59 1.02
N SER A 15 28.18 -0.05 0.71
CA SER A 15 29.16 -0.76 -0.10
C SER A 15 29.40 -2.18 0.45
N ASP A 16 29.91 -3.10 -0.37
CA ASP A 16 30.04 -4.51 0.02
C ASP A 16 30.80 -4.71 1.35
N ASP A 17 31.89 -3.98 1.54
CA ASP A 17 32.67 -3.98 2.80
C ASP A 17 31.86 -3.47 3.99
N ASN A 18 31.20 -2.30 3.85
CA ASN A 18 30.40 -1.70 4.92
C ASN A 18 29.18 -2.56 5.29
N ALA A 19 28.60 -3.22 4.30
CA ALA A 19 27.49 -4.14 4.50
C ALA A 19 27.92 -5.39 5.27
N GLY A 20 29.13 -5.89 5.03
CA GLY A 20 29.73 -6.99 5.80
C GLY A 20 29.89 -6.61 7.27
N ALA A 21 30.64 -5.55 7.51
CA ALA A 21 30.91 -5.04 8.86
C ALA A 21 29.63 -4.78 9.66
N LEU A 22 28.62 -4.16 9.04
CA LEU A 22 27.34 -3.89 9.72
C LEU A 22 26.62 -5.18 10.14
N ARG A 23 26.71 -6.26 9.35
CA ARG A 23 26.06 -7.54 9.71
C ARG A 23 26.79 -8.24 10.85
N GLU A 24 28.11 -8.16 10.87
CA GLU A 24 28.93 -8.72 11.95
C GLU A 24 28.66 -8.00 13.28
N GLU A 25 28.66 -6.67 13.29
CA GLU A 25 28.36 -5.87 14.49
C GLU A 25 26.95 -6.12 15.05
N LEU A 26 25.99 -6.41 14.16
CA LEU A 26 24.60 -6.68 14.55
C LEU A 26 24.34 -8.13 14.94
N GLU A 27 25.29 -9.06 14.77
CA GLU A 27 25.08 -10.51 14.92
C GLU A 27 24.49 -10.87 16.30
N ARG A 28 25.09 -10.38 17.37
CA ARG A 28 24.59 -10.58 18.74
C ARG A 28 23.14 -10.13 18.93
N PHE A 29 22.76 -9.00 18.33
CA PHE A 29 21.41 -8.47 18.46
C PHE A 29 20.44 -9.25 17.59
N ILE A 30 20.87 -9.71 16.42
CA ILE A 30 20.09 -10.55 15.53
C ILE A 30 19.76 -11.88 16.23
N ASP A 31 20.74 -12.52 16.86
CA ASP A 31 20.55 -13.79 17.58
C ASP A 31 19.58 -13.68 18.76
N ALA A 32 19.64 -12.57 19.49
CA ALA A 32 18.71 -12.29 20.60
C ALA A 32 17.34 -11.77 20.14
N SER A 33 17.18 -11.48 18.85
CA SER A 33 15.95 -10.89 18.31
C SER A 33 14.95 -11.93 17.83
N ARG A 34 13.69 -11.50 17.71
CA ARG A 34 12.69 -12.24 16.95
C ARG A 34 12.47 -11.54 15.61
N ARG A 35 12.38 -12.32 14.53
CA ARG A 35 12.03 -11.78 13.21
C ARG A 35 10.57 -11.34 13.21
N VAL A 36 10.33 -10.05 12.97
CA VAL A 36 8.98 -9.47 12.84
C VAL A 36 8.55 -9.28 11.38
N GLY A 37 9.39 -9.69 10.42
CA GLY A 37 9.16 -9.61 8.98
C GLY A 37 10.38 -10.10 8.18
N GLY A 38 10.44 -9.78 6.89
CA GLY A 38 11.66 -9.99 6.09
C GLY A 38 11.74 -11.34 5.38
N ARG A 39 10.92 -11.50 4.36
CA ARG A 39 11.25 -12.06 3.05
C ARG A 39 10.16 -11.50 2.13
N LYS A 40 10.52 -10.70 1.10
CA LYS A 40 9.59 -10.51 -0.01
C LYS A 40 9.41 -11.89 -0.62
N VAL A 41 8.38 -12.62 -0.19
CA VAL A 41 7.89 -13.75 -0.96
C VAL A 41 7.61 -13.15 -2.33
N LYS A 42 8.30 -13.61 -3.37
CA LYS A 42 7.96 -13.25 -4.74
C LYS A 42 6.58 -13.85 -4.98
N VAL A 43 5.55 -13.08 -4.68
CA VAL A 43 4.19 -13.56 -4.79
C VAL A 43 3.90 -13.66 -6.28
N ALA A 44 3.46 -14.84 -6.72
CA ALA A 44 2.90 -15.01 -8.05
C ALA A 44 1.76 -14.00 -8.25
N THR A 45 1.63 -13.48 -9.47
CA THR A 45 0.60 -12.52 -9.87
C THR A 45 -0.77 -12.91 -9.31
N GLY A 46 -1.28 -12.13 -8.35
CA GLY A 46 -2.67 -12.25 -7.85
C GLY A 46 -2.86 -12.53 -6.36
N GLN A 47 -1.81 -12.82 -5.58
CA GLN A 47 -1.98 -13.03 -4.13
C GLN A 47 -1.38 -11.86 -3.33
N SER A 48 -2.23 -11.10 -2.64
CA SER A 48 -1.77 -9.97 -1.82
C SER A 48 -1.27 -10.48 -0.47
N THR A 49 0.04 -10.51 -0.26
CA THR A 49 0.61 -10.76 1.07
C THR A 49 0.42 -9.52 1.93
N VAL A 50 -0.52 -9.58 2.88
CA VAL A 50 -0.47 -8.73 4.06
C VAL A 50 0.67 -9.26 4.94
N ALA A 51 1.91 -9.04 4.49
CA ALA A 51 3.09 -9.33 5.27
C ALA A 51 3.36 -8.14 6.19
N GLY A 52 2.75 -8.16 7.37
CA GLY A 52 3.36 -7.69 8.63
C GLY A 52 3.89 -6.26 8.72
N GLY A 53 3.49 -5.33 7.87
CA GLY A 53 3.71 -3.91 8.13
C GLY A 53 2.53 -3.37 8.91
N THR A 54 2.74 -2.95 10.17
CA THR A 54 1.87 -1.95 10.79
C THR A 54 1.81 -0.77 9.83
N ALA A 55 0.74 -0.66 9.04
CA ALA A 55 0.47 0.54 8.26
C ALA A 55 0.60 1.71 9.24
N LYS A 56 1.40 2.73 8.87
CA LYS A 56 1.62 3.87 9.77
C LYS A 56 0.23 4.42 10.16
N PRO A 57 0.03 4.96 11.38
CA PRO A 57 -1.27 5.49 11.78
C PRO A 57 -1.88 6.41 10.72
N THR A 58 -1.02 7.25 10.12
CA THR A 58 -1.32 8.14 8.99
C THR A 58 -1.84 7.41 7.74
N ASP A 59 -1.30 6.24 7.40
CA ASP A 59 -1.78 5.44 6.27
C ASP A 59 -3.17 4.86 6.55
N ARG A 60 -3.45 4.49 7.81
CA ARG A 60 -4.75 3.93 8.19
C ARG A 60 -5.84 5.01 8.17
N GLU A 61 -5.54 6.21 8.63
CA GLU A 61 -6.45 7.37 8.57
C GLU A 61 -6.69 7.84 7.13
N ARG A 62 -5.64 7.97 6.31
CA ARG A 62 -5.79 8.31 4.89
C ARG A 62 -6.63 7.28 4.14
N ASN A 63 -6.43 5.99 4.41
CA ASN A 63 -7.25 4.94 3.81
C ASN A 63 -8.72 4.99 4.24
N GLN A 64 -9.04 5.47 5.44
CA GLN A 64 -10.43 5.64 5.87
C GLN A 64 -11.09 6.80 5.11
N GLN A 65 -10.39 7.93 4.96
CA GLN A 65 -10.86 9.08 4.18
C GLN A 65 -11.11 8.71 2.72
N VAL A 66 -10.15 8.03 2.07
CA VAL A 66 -10.29 7.58 0.68
C VAL A 66 -11.49 6.63 0.53
N ARG A 67 -11.75 5.72 1.48
CA ARG A 67 -12.94 4.84 1.41
C ARG A 67 -14.25 5.59 1.59
N ALA A 68 -14.30 6.54 2.52
CA ALA A 68 -15.50 7.34 2.75
C ALA A 68 -15.84 8.15 1.50
N TRP A 69 -14.84 8.83 0.92
CA TRP A 69 -14.98 9.57 -0.32
C TRP A 69 -15.40 8.66 -1.48
N ALA A 70 -14.72 7.53 -1.67
CA ALA A 70 -15.03 6.58 -2.73
C ALA A 70 -16.47 6.05 -2.64
N SER A 71 -16.94 5.71 -1.43
CA SER A 71 -18.31 5.23 -1.22
C SER A 71 -19.35 6.33 -1.52
N ALA A 72 -19.08 7.57 -1.12
CA ALA A 72 -19.94 8.72 -1.40
C ALA A 72 -20.01 9.04 -2.90
N ASN A 73 -18.91 8.84 -3.63
CA ASN A 73 -18.81 9.05 -5.07
C ASN A 73 -19.24 7.82 -5.91
N GLY A 74 -19.77 6.77 -5.29
CA GLY A 74 -20.32 5.60 -5.99
C GLY A 74 -19.28 4.59 -6.50
N TYR A 75 -18.02 4.69 -6.07
CA TYR A 75 -16.99 3.71 -6.42
C TYR A 75 -17.22 2.38 -5.68
N ALA A 76 -17.10 1.28 -6.41
CA ALA A 76 -17.24 -0.07 -5.86
C ALA A 76 -15.94 -0.52 -5.18
N ILE A 77 -15.79 -0.20 -3.89
CA ILE A 77 -14.66 -0.63 -3.07
C ILE A 77 -15.01 -1.83 -2.18
N ALA A 78 -14.00 -2.67 -1.91
CA ALA A 78 -14.11 -3.70 -0.89
C ALA A 78 -14.14 -3.07 0.51
N GLU A 79 -15.00 -3.60 1.38
CA GLU A 79 -15.19 -3.12 2.76
C GLU A 79 -13.89 -3.20 3.59
N ARG A 80 -13.00 -4.13 3.24
CA ARG A 80 -11.67 -4.29 3.84
C ARG A 80 -10.62 -4.61 2.79
N GLY A 81 -9.37 -4.29 3.11
CA GLY A 81 -8.21 -4.56 2.26
C GLY A 81 -7.67 -3.33 1.54
N ARG A 82 -6.82 -3.59 0.54
CA ARG A 82 -6.14 -2.57 -0.26
C ARG A 82 -7.15 -1.86 -1.17
N ILE A 83 -7.07 -0.53 -1.19
CA ILE A 83 -7.84 0.31 -2.11
C ILE A 83 -7.12 0.32 -3.47
N PRO A 84 -7.82 0.18 -4.60
CA PRO A 84 -7.24 0.33 -5.93
C PRO A 84 -6.54 1.67 -6.14
N ASN A 85 -5.45 1.70 -6.91
CA ASN A 85 -4.67 2.92 -7.16
C ASN A 85 -5.51 4.02 -7.84
N GLU A 86 -6.38 3.62 -8.77
CA GLU A 86 -7.29 4.50 -9.50
C GLU A 86 -8.15 5.38 -8.57
N ILE A 87 -8.50 4.86 -7.38
CA ILE A 87 -9.30 5.59 -6.40
C ILE A 87 -8.45 6.58 -5.60
N TYR A 88 -7.18 6.27 -5.34
CA TYR A 88 -6.27 7.26 -4.74
C TYR A 88 -6.02 8.41 -5.71
N GLU A 89 -5.81 8.11 -6.99
CA GLU A 89 -5.62 9.13 -8.03
C GLU A 89 -6.85 10.03 -8.17
N ALA A 90 -8.05 9.44 -8.15
CA ALA A 90 -9.30 10.21 -8.20
C ALA A 90 -9.52 11.04 -6.92
N PHE A 91 -9.16 10.52 -5.75
CA PHE A 91 -9.21 11.27 -4.49
C PHE A 91 -8.23 12.46 -4.46
N ASP A 92 -6.96 12.22 -4.83
CA ASP A 92 -5.94 13.28 -4.88
C ASP A 92 -6.30 14.35 -5.94
N ASN A 93 -6.93 13.95 -7.06
CA ASN A 93 -7.42 14.88 -8.07
C ASN A 93 -8.59 15.73 -7.57
N ALA A 94 -9.54 15.13 -6.85
CA ALA A 94 -10.68 15.82 -6.24
C ALA A 94 -10.25 16.77 -5.11
N GLU A 95 -9.23 16.39 -4.33
CA GLU A 95 -8.69 17.26 -3.27
C GLU A 95 -7.89 18.45 -3.83
N SER A 96 -7.30 18.29 -5.02
CA SER A 96 -6.55 19.35 -5.70
C SER A 96 -7.41 20.30 -6.55
N ALA A 97 -8.70 20.01 -6.78
CA ALA A 97 -9.56 20.78 -7.68
C ALA A 97 -10.89 21.19 -7.02
N PRO A 98 -11.18 22.49 -6.81
CA PRO A 98 -12.53 22.92 -6.45
C PRO A 98 -13.47 22.80 -7.68
N GLU A 99 -14.46 21.91 -7.54
CA GLU A 99 -15.56 21.49 -8.46
C GLU A 99 -16.27 22.57 -9.30
N PRO A 100 -17.08 22.23 -10.36
CA PRO A 100 -17.86 20.99 -10.55
C PRO A 100 -17.95 20.39 -11.96
N VAL A 101 -18.15 19.07 -12.08
CA VAL A 101 -19.02 18.47 -13.12
C VAL A 101 -19.58 17.13 -12.67
N ALA A 102 -20.89 17.10 -12.47
CA ALA A 102 -21.70 15.92 -12.66
C ALA A 102 -21.50 15.41 -14.10
N GLU A 103 -21.26 14.10 -14.29
CA GLU A 103 -21.96 13.20 -15.23
C GLU A 103 -21.22 11.85 -15.37
N GLU A 104 -22.01 10.77 -15.32
CA GLU A 104 -21.74 9.40 -15.80
C GLU A 104 -20.75 8.46 -15.07
N ALA A 105 -21.32 7.72 -14.10
CA ALA A 105 -20.83 6.40 -13.73
C ALA A 105 -21.03 5.39 -14.90
N PRO A 106 -20.01 4.64 -15.35
CA PRO A 106 -20.21 3.65 -16.40
C PRO A 106 -20.99 2.45 -15.84
N ALA A 107 -22.22 2.30 -16.32
CA ALA A 107 -23.13 1.21 -16.01
C ALA A 107 -22.51 -0.17 -16.29
N LYS A 108 -22.57 -1.04 -15.27
CA LYS A 108 -22.16 -2.46 -15.33
C LYS A 108 -22.93 -3.20 -16.43
N ARG A 109 -22.29 -3.45 -17.58
CA ARG A 109 -22.86 -4.26 -18.67
C ARG A 109 -22.94 -5.74 -18.26
N LYS A 110 -24.14 -6.23 -17.93
CA LYS A 110 -24.44 -7.68 -17.86
C LYS A 110 -24.65 -8.20 -19.29
N ARG A 111 -23.77 -9.10 -19.75
CA ARG A 111 -23.97 -9.85 -21.01
C ARG A 111 -24.96 -10.99 -20.78
N ALA A 112 -26.00 -11.08 -21.61
CA ALA A 112 -26.93 -12.21 -21.72
C ALA A 112 -26.94 -12.75 -23.17
N PRO A 113 -27.35 -14.01 -23.41
CA PRO A 113 -26.77 -14.87 -24.45
C PRO A 113 -27.42 -14.69 -25.83
N ARG A 114 -26.62 -14.99 -26.87
CA ARG A 114 -26.98 -14.93 -28.29
C ARG A 114 -27.92 -16.10 -28.63
N LYS A 115 -29.08 -15.82 -29.25
CA LYS A 115 -29.89 -16.84 -29.95
C LYS A 115 -30.07 -16.47 -31.42
N LYS A 116 -30.01 -17.52 -32.23
CA LYS A 116 -29.82 -17.64 -33.68
C LYS A 116 -31.16 -17.60 -34.41
N SER A 117 -31.19 -16.94 -35.57
CA SER A 117 -32.04 -17.24 -36.73
C SER A 117 -31.29 -16.85 -38.00
#